data_AF-A0AAU4APK2-F1
#
_entry.id   AF-A0AAU4APK2-F1
#
_cell.length_a   1.000
_cell.length_b   1.000
_cell.length_c   1.000
_cell.angle_alpha   90.00
_cell.angle_beta   90.00
_cell.angle_gamma   90.00
#
_symmetry.space_group_name_H-M   'P 1'
#
loop_
_entity.id
_entity.type
_entity.pdbx_description
1 polymer ?
#
loop_
_entity_poly.entity_id
_entity_poly.type
_entity_poly.pdbx_seq_one_letter_code
_entity_poly.pdbx_strand_id
1 'polypeptide(L)'
;MPNPDFELYDNTGRSTDQIRAYNTGTPTADDLSRWDGAAAEPLIDAAELPPSGRSITGWTGLLGRAGTESELHGIAGAVLENDGALSRLHQFLESLANWYDERGDRTTSLHYQGLADQLDALADELVRFVDDTARRAYHRTRIAAARSGPAVPPPARPPAPPGARIPPLPEPVSVPHAGPRR
;
A
#
# COMPACT_ATOMS: atom_id res chain seq x y z
N MET A 1 2.00 8.17 4.80
CA MET A 1 3.22 8.02 3.98
C MET A 1 3.45 9.30 3.22
N PRO A 2 4.69 9.82 3.13
CA PRO A 2 5.02 10.88 2.19
C PRO A 2 4.87 10.30 0.77
N ASN A 3 4.10 10.95 -0.10
CA ASN A 3 3.80 10.46 -1.46
C ASN A 3 5.09 10.40 -2.29
N PRO A 4 5.60 9.21 -2.65
CA PRO A 4 6.70 9.12 -3.60
C PRO A 4 6.12 9.36 -5.00
N ASP A 5 6.56 10.47 -5.60
CA ASP A 5 6.69 10.66 -7.04
C ASP A 5 5.42 10.76 -7.90
N PHE A 6 4.88 11.98 -7.92
CA PHE A 6 4.52 12.62 -9.18
C PHE A 6 5.81 13.01 -9.94
N GLU A 7 6.64 12.04 -10.34
CA GLU A 7 7.79 12.35 -11.20
C GLU A 7 7.30 12.67 -12.63
N LEU A 8 7.55 13.90 -13.05
CA LEU A 8 7.13 14.51 -14.31
C LEU A 8 7.77 13.86 -15.55
N TYR A 9 8.83 13.05 -15.36
CA TYR A 9 9.71 12.61 -16.44
C TYR A 9 9.79 11.10 -16.68
N ASP A 10 9.18 10.27 -15.84
CA ASP A 10 9.04 8.83 -16.13
C ASP A 10 7.68 8.52 -16.76
N ASN A 11 7.63 8.60 -18.08
CA ASN A 11 6.46 8.27 -18.91
C ASN A 11 6.52 6.85 -19.48
N THR A 12 7.48 6.04 -19.05
CA THR A 12 7.66 4.68 -19.55
C THR A 12 6.63 3.77 -18.89
N GLY A 13 5.67 3.26 -19.68
CA GLY A 13 4.64 2.34 -19.19
C GLY A 13 3.34 2.98 -18.68
N ARG A 14 3.10 4.29 -18.93
CA ARG A 14 1.83 4.93 -18.54
C ARG A 14 0.71 4.75 -19.56
N SER A 15 -0.50 4.44 -19.09
CA SER A 15 -1.73 4.39 -19.88
C SER A 15 -2.29 5.81 -20.15
N THR A 16 -3.11 5.96 -21.19
CA THR A 16 -3.76 7.23 -21.58
C THR A 16 -4.58 7.85 -20.44
N ASP A 17 -5.11 7.01 -19.54
CA ASP A 17 -5.89 7.44 -18.39
C ASP A 17 -5.03 8.02 -17.26
N GLN A 18 -3.79 7.54 -17.08
CA GLN A 18 -2.82 8.12 -16.14
C GLN A 18 -2.39 9.54 -16.57
N ILE A 19 -2.34 9.81 -17.88
CA ILE A 19 -2.09 11.16 -18.41
C ILE A 19 -3.27 12.11 -18.14
N ARG A 20 -4.51 11.62 -18.17
CA ARG A 20 -5.70 12.43 -17.80
C ARG A 20 -5.84 12.66 -16.30
N ALA A 21 -5.49 11.67 -15.49
CA ALA A 21 -5.52 11.73 -14.02
C ALA A 21 -4.62 12.85 -13.45
N TYR A 22 -3.54 13.20 -14.16
CA TYR A 22 -2.68 14.34 -13.83
C TYR A 22 -3.46 15.66 -13.65
N ASN A 23 -4.52 15.89 -14.42
CA ASN A 23 -5.30 17.14 -14.35
C ASN A 23 -6.29 17.18 -13.17
N THR A 24 -6.59 16.06 -12.52
CA THR A 24 -7.58 15.96 -11.42
C THR A 24 -6.93 15.68 -10.06
N GLY A 25 -5.61 15.45 -10.02
CA GLY A 25 -4.87 15.16 -8.79
C GLY A 25 -5.39 13.92 -8.05
N THR A 26 -5.90 12.93 -8.78
CA THR A 26 -6.46 11.69 -8.23
C THR A 26 -5.84 10.51 -8.97
N PRO A 27 -5.22 9.54 -8.25
CA PRO A 27 -4.59 8.38 -8.88
C PRO A 27 -5.60 7.49 -9.62
N THR A 28 -5.15 6.82 -10.68
CA THR A 28 -5.91 5.77 -11.36
C THR A 28 -5.92 4.46 -10.55
N ALA A 29 -6.69 3.47 -10.99
CA ALA A 29 -6.62 2.12 -10.41
C ALA A 29 -5.21 1.53 -10.62
N ASP A 30 -4.66 1.66 -11.83
CA ASP A 30 -3.30 1.23 -12.16
C ASP A 30 -2.24 1.87 -11.25
N ASP A 31 -2.38 3.16 -10.91
CA ASP A 31 -1.46 3.85 -10.00
C ASP A 31 -1.48 3.22 -8.59
N LEU A 32 -2.68 2.95 -8.08
CA LEU A 32 -2.88 2.34 -6.76
C LEU A 32 -2.36 0.91 -6.74
N SER A 33 -2.66 0.12 -7.78
CA SER A 33 -2.18 -1.25 -7.93
C SER A 33 -0.66 -1.30 -7.94
N ARG A 34 0.00 -0.41 -8.70
CA ARG A 34 1.47 -0.30 -8.72
C ARG A 34 2.04 0.07 -7.35
N TRP A 35 1.41 0.99 -6.62
CA TRP A 35 1.87 1.38 -5.28
C TRP A 35 1.69 0.27 -4.25
N ASP A 36 0.55 -0.43 -4.29
CA ASP A 36 0.30 -1.58 -3.43
C ASP A 36 1.29 -2.71 -3.73
N GLY A 37 1.61 -2.96 -5.00
CA GLY A 37 2.68 -3.86 -5.43
C GLY A 37 4.05 -3.47 -4.86
N ALA A 38 4.44 -2.20 -5.01
CA ALA A 38 5.70 -1.68 -4.44
C ALA A 38 5.73 -1.74 -2.89
N ALA A 39 4.59 -1.60 -2.22
CA ALA A 39 4.50 -1.74 -0.77
C ALA A 39 4.69 -3.21 -0.33
N ALA A 40 4.21 -4.16 -1.12
CA ALA A 40 4.35 -5.59 -0.84
C ALA A 40 5.71 -6.18 -1.26
N GLU A 41 6.40 -5.57 -2.22
CA GLU A 41 7.67 -6.06 -2.80
C GLU A 41 8.71 -6.47 -1.74
N PRO A 42 9.03 -5.66 -0.70
CA PRO A 42 10.02 -6.07 0.31
C PRO A 42 9.60 -7.31 1.10
N LEU A 43 8.30 -7.48 1.32
CA LEU A 43 7.75 -8.61 2.07
C LEU A 43 7.71 -9.87 1.20
N ILE A 44 7.39 -9.74 -0.09
CA ILE A 44 7.43 -10.82 -1.08
C ILE A 44 8.87 -11.30 -1.29
N ASP A 45 9.81 -10.38 -1.52
CA ASP A 45 11.22 -10.69 -1.73
C ASP A 45 11.83 -11.40 -0.52
N ALA A 46 11.57 -10.88 0.68
CA ALA A 46 12.08 -11.48 1.92
C ALA A 46 11.46 -12.86 2.22
N ALA A 47 10.34 -13.21 1.62
CA ALA A 47 9.70 -14.51 1.80
C ALA A 47 10.30 -15.59 0.88
N GLU A 48 11.10 -15.20 -0.13
CA GLU A 48 11.73 -16.10 -1.11
C GLU A 48 10.76 -17.12 -1.70
N LEU A 49 9.49 -16.71 -1.88
CA LEU A 49 8.44 -17.60 -2.35
C LEU A 49 8.57 -17.81 -3.86
N PRO A 50 8.29 -19.02 -4.37
CA PRO A 50 8.09 -19.19 -5.80
C PRO A 50 6.85 -18.37 -6.23
N PRO A 51 6.70 -18.08 -7.53
CA PRO A 51 5.47 -17.48 -8.06
C PRO A 51 4.23 -18.19 -7.52
N SER A 52 3.17 -17.44 -7.19
CA SER A 52 1.95 -17.98 -6.56
C SER A 52 1.30 -19.10 -7.36
N GLY A 53 1.47 -19.07 -8.70
CA GLY A 53 1.15 -20.15 -9.63
C GLY A 53 1.76 -21.52 -9.32
N ARG A 54 2.93 -21.55 -8.66
CA ARG A 54 3.64 -22.78 -8.30
C ARG A 54 3.31 -23.26 -6.89
N SER A 55 2.87 -22.38 -5.99
CA SER A 55 2.45 -22.72 -4.64
C SER A 55 1.65 -21.58 -4.02
N ILE A 56 0.37 -21.80 -3.70
CA ILE A 56 -0.46 -20.80 -3.01
C ILE A 56 -0.22 -20.78 -1.50
N THR A 57 0.22 -21.90 -0.90
CA THR A 57 0.32 -22.04 0.57
C THR A 57 1.27 -21.02 1.20
N GLY A 58 2.43 -20.78 0.58
CA GLY A 58 3.38 -19.77 1.06
C GLY A 58 2.80 -18.36 1.01
N TRP A 59 2.08 -18.04 -0.06
CA TRP A 59 1.41 -16.75 -0.25
C TRP A 59 0.25 -16.54 0.73
N THR A 60 -0.50 -17.61 1.06
CA THR A 60 -1.51 -17.57 2.13
C THR A 60 -0.87 -17.26 3.49
N GLY A 61 0.30 -17.83 3.78
CA GLY A 61 1.06 -17.49 4.99
C GLY A 61 1.58 -16.04 4.98
N LEU A 62 1.96 -15.54 3.80
CA LEU A 62 2.44 -14.18 3.62
C LEU A 62 1.36 -13.12 3.88
N LEU A 63 0.10 -13.38 3.48
CA LEU A 63 -1.04 -12.51 3.78
C LEU A 63 -1.18 -12.23 5.28
N GLY A 64 -0.93 -13.23 6.13
CA GLY A 64 -0.98 -13.09 7.59
C GLY A 64 0.13 -12.21 8.18
N ARG A 65 1.14 -11.85 7.38
CA ARG A 65 2.28 -11.01 7.77
C ARG A 65 2.15 -9.57 7.28
N ALA A 66 1.16 -9.26 6.44
CA ALA A 66 0.92 -7.91 5.96
C ALA A 66 0.61 -6.97 7.15
N GLY A 67 1.43 -5.94 7.32
CA GLY A 67 1.28 -4.91 8.34
C GLY A 67 0.41 -3.74 7.89
N THR A 68 0.18 -3.59 6.59
CA THR A 68 -0.61 -2.51 6.00
C THR A 68 -1.64 -3.00 4.99
N GLU A 69 -2.69 -2.19 4.76
CA GLU A 69 -3.73 -2.47 3.75
C GLU A 69 -3.11 -2.54 2.33
N SER A 70 -2.10 -1.69 2.06
CA SER A 70 -1.35 -1.71 0.79
C SER A 70 -0.52 -2.97 0.59
N GLU A 71 0.19 -3.45 1.62
CA GLU A 71 0.90 -4.74 1.54
C GLU A 71 -0.08 -5.90 1.27
N LEU A 72 -1.25 -5.88 1.92
CA LEU A 72 -2.27 -6.90 1.71
C LEU A 72 -2.77 -6.90 0.26
N HIS A 73 -3.08 -5.72 -0.29
CA HIS A 73 -3.52 -5.60 -1.68
C HIS A 73 -2.43 -5.98 -2.67
N GLY A 74 -1.17 -5.61 -2.43
CA GLY A 74 -0.06 -6.01 -3.30
C GLY A 74 0.17 -7.52 -3.32
N ILE A 75 0.08 -8.18 -2.16
CA ILE A 75 0.14 -9.66 -2.08
C ILE A 75 -1.05 -10.28 -2.83
N ALA A 76 -2.26 -9.73 -2.66
CA ALA A 76 -3.44 -10.22 -3.38
C ALA A 76 -3.29 -10.03 -4.89
N GLY A 77 -2.78 -8.88 -5.33
CA GLY A 77 -2.47 -8.59 -6.74
C GLY A 77 -1.52 -9.63 -7.34
N ALA A 78 -0.39 -9.91 -6.69
CA ALA A 78 0.57 -10.92 -7.15
C ALA A 78 0.02 -12.37 -7.19
N VAL A 79 -1.06 -12.66 -6.45
CA VAL A 79 -1.78 -13.95 -6.55
C VAL A 79 -2.71 -13.98 -7.77
N LEU A 80 -3.28 -12.83 -8.13
CA LEU A 80 -4.24 -12.66 -9.23
C LEU A 80 -3.56 -12.34 -10.57
N GLU A 81 -2.30 -11.91 -10.55
CA GLU A 81 -1.53 -11.55 -11.73
C GLU A 81 -1.34 -12.69 -12.74
N ASN A 82 -0.85 -12.32 -13.92
CA ASN A 82 -0.46 -13.27 -14.95
C ASN A 82 0.69 -14.16 -14.41
N ASP A 83 0.61 -15.48 -14.60
CA ASP A 83 1.40 -16.50 -13.89
C ASP A 83 1.07 -16.74 -12.40
N GLY A 84 0.07 -16.05 -11.87
CA GLY A 84 -0.44 -16.23 -10.52
C GLY A 84 -1.17 -17.56 -10.31
N ALA A 85 -1.54 -17.84 -9.05
CA ALA A 85 -2.24 -19.07 -8.67
C ALA A 85 -3.53 -19.29 -9.47
N LEU A 86 -4.26 -18.20 -9.72
CA LEU A 86 -5.53 -18.24 -10.44
C LEU A 86 -5.34 -18.53 -11.92
N SER A 87 -4.37 -17.84 -12.56
CA SER A 87 -3.97 -18.10 -13.95
C SER A 87 -3.50 -19.55 -14.15
N ARG A 88 -2.75 -20.12 -13.21
CA ARG A 88 -2.31 -21.53 -13.29
C ARG A 88 -3.44 -22.53 -13.11
N LEU A 89 -4.42 -22.23 -12.26
CA LEU A 89 -5.61 -23.08 -12.13
C LEU A 89 -6.46 -23.03 -13.41
N HIS A 90 -6.58 -21.86 -14.05
CA HIS A 90 -7.25 -21.73 -15.35
C HIS A 90 -6.57 -22.62 -16.41
N GLN A 91 -5.26 -22.48 -16.58
CA GLN A 91 -4.46 -23.28 -17.52
C GLN A 91 -4.59 -24.79 -17.26
N PHE A 92 -4.69 -25.20 -15.98
CA PHE A 92 -4.91 -26.59 -15.61
C PHE A 92 -6.27 -27.10 -16.08
N LEU A 93 -7.34 -26.31 -15.91
CA LEU A 93 -8.69 -26.67 -16.37
C LEU A 93 -8.76 -26.75 -17.90
N GLU A 94 -8.14 -25.81 -18.62
CA GLU A 94 -8.03 -25.87 -20.09
C GLU A 94 -7.28 -27.13 -20.55
N SER A 95 -6.20 -27.47 -19.85
CA SER A 95 -5.43 -28.70 -20.15
C SER A 95 -6.27 -29.97 -19.93
N LEU A 96 -7.12 -30.00 -18.90
CA LEU A 96 -8.07 -31.09 -18.69
C LEU A 96 -9.12 -31.14 -19.81
N ALA A 97 -9.70 -30.01 -20.19
CA ALA A 97 -10.67 -29.93 -21.27
C ALA A 97 -10.10 -30.48 -22.60
N ASN A 98 -8.87 -30.09 -22.93
CA ASN A 98 -8.15 -30.57 -24.10
C ASN A 98 -7.89 -32.09 -24.03
N TRP A 99 -7.47 -32.60 -22.87
CA TRP A 99 -7.19 -34.03 -22.69
C TRP A 99 -8.42 -34.92 -22.94
N TYR A 100 -9.61 -34.46 -22.54
CA TYR A 100 -10.88 -35.17 -22.80
C TYR A 100 -11.34 -35.03 -24.25
N ASP A 101 -11.15 -33.86 -24.87
CA ASP A 101 -11.49 -33.63 -26.28
C ASP A 101 -10.68 -34.54 -27.22
N GLU A 102 -9.37 -34.66 -26.97
CA GLU A 102 -8.47 -35.58 -27.68
C GLU A 102 -8.91 -37.05 -27.62
N ARG A 103 -9.70 -37.42 -26.61
CA ARG A 103 -10.24 -38.78 -26.40
C ARG A 103 -11.69 -38.94 -26.86
N GLY A 104 -12.28 -37.88 -27.42
CA GLY A 104 -13.66 -37.87 -27.90
C GLY A 104 -14.72 -37.72 -26.81
N ASP A 105 -14.34 -37.43 -25.57
CA ASP A 105 -15.29 -37.13 -24.49
C ASP A 105 -15.62 -35.63 -24.46
N ARG A 106 -16.47 -35.24 -25.42
CA ARG A 106 -16.87 -33.85 -25.59
C ARG A 106 -17.67 -33.31 -24.41
N THR A 107 -18.48 -34.14 -23.75
CA THR A 107 -19.29 -33.69 -22.61
C THR A 107 -18.40 -33.28 -21.44
N THR A 108 -17.41 -34.10 -21.10
CA THR A 108 -16.47 -33.79 -20.03
C THR A 108 -15.53 -32.64 -20.40
N SER A 109 -15.08 -32.57 -21.65
CA SER A 109 -14.31 -31.44 -22.16
C SER A 109 -15.04 -30.10 -21.97
N LEU A 110 -16.29 -30.01 -22.44
CA LEU A 110 -17.13 -28.81 -22.26
C LEU A 110 -17.37 -28.46 -20.79
N HIS A 111 -17.45 -29.47 -19.92
CA HIS A 111 -17.60 -29.22 -18.48
C HIS A 111 -16.37 -28.52 -17.91
N TYR A 112 -15.16 -29.01 -18.19
CA TYR A 112 -13.93 -28.36 -17.72
C TYR A 112 -13.69 -26.99 -18.35
N GLN A 113 -14.07 -26.81 -19.61
CA GLN A 113 -14.00 -25.51 -20.26
C GLN A 113 -14.95 -24.50 -19.60
N GLY A 114 -16.19 -24.91 -19.28
CA GLY A 114 -17.11 -24.07 -18.52
C GLY A 114 -16.61 -23.71 -17.11
N LEU A 115 -15.84 -24.61 -16.46
CA LEU A 115 -15.18 -24.29 -15.19
C LEU A 115 -14.03 -23.28 -15.37
N ALA A 116 -13.27 -23.37 -16.46
CA ALA A 116 -12.23 -22.40 -16.78
C ALA A 116 -12.84 -21.01 -17.01
N ASP A 117 -13.91 -20.91 -17.82
CA ASP A 117 -14.62 -19.65 -18.08
C ASP A 117 -15.18 -19.03 -16.78
N GLN A 118 -15.75 -19.85 -15.89
CA GLN A 118 -16.23 -19.38 -14.58
C GLN A 118 -15.09 -18.86 -13.70
N LEU A 119 -13.93 -19.50 -13.75
CA LEU A 119 -12.76 -19.09 -13.00
C LEU A 119 -12.20 -17.77 -13.52
N ASP A 120 -12.17 -17.57 -14.84
CA ASP A 120 -11.75 -16.32 -15.47
C ASP A 120 -12.69 -15.16 -15.10
N ALA A 121 -14.00 -15.38 -15.14
CA ALA A 121 -14.99 -14.39 -14.69
C ALA A 121 -14.81 -14.03 -13.20
N LEU A 122 -14.51 -15.02 -12.36
CA LEU A 122 -14.22 -14.80 -10.94
C LEU A 122 -12.90 -14.03 -10.74
N ALA A 123 -11.87 -14.32 -11.55
CA ALA A 123 -10.60 -13.60 -11.51
C ALA A 123 -10.81 -12.11 -11.79
N ASP A 124 -11.57 -11.81 -12.83
CA ASP A 124 -12.00 -10.47 -13.22
C ASP A 124 -12.74 -9.74 -12.08
N GLU A 125 -13.65 -10.44 -11.39
CA GLU A 125 -14.37 -9.88 -10.25
C GLU A 125 -13.45 -9.59 -9.06
N LEU A 126 -12.51 -10.50 -8.77
CA LEU A 126 -11.54 -10.33 -7.69
C LEU A 126 -10.58 -9.16 -7.94
N VAL A 127 -10.07 -9.02 -9.17
CA VAL A 127 -9.21 -7.88 -9.56
C VAL A 127 -9.97 -6.57 -9.36
N ARG A 128 -11.19 -6.46 -9.91
CA ARG A 128 -12.04 -5.26 -9.73
C ARG A 128 -12.30 -4.97 -8.25
N PHE A 129 -12.56 -6.00 -7.45
CA PHE A 129 -12.81 -5.85 -6.01
C PHE A 129 -11.58 -5.32 -5.26
N VAL A 130 -10.38 -5.83 -5.57
CA VAL A 130 -9.12 -5.36 -4.97
C VAL A 130 -8.88 -3.89 -5.35
N ASP A 131 -9.02 -3.54 -6.63
CA ASP A 131 -8.86 -2.16 -7.12
C ASP A 131 -9.82 -1.18 -6.44
N ASP A 132 -11.09 -1.56 -6.34
CA ASP A 132 -12.12 -0.76 -5.66
C ASP A 132 -11.81 -0.57 -4.18
N THR A 133 -11.24 -1.58 -3.53
CA THR A 133 -10.87 -1.53 -2.12
C THR A 133 -9.66 -0.64 -1.89
N ALA A 134 -8.62 -0.77 -2.73
CA ALA A 134 -7.47 0.13 -2.75
C ALA A 134 -7.90 1.59 -2.95
N ARG A 135 -8.82 1.84 -3.88
CA ARG A 135 -9.38 3.18 -4.13
C ARG A 135 -10.11 3.75 -2.92
N ARG A 136 -10.95 2.95 -2.27
CA ARG A 136 -11.65 3.36 -1.03
C ARG A 136 -10.67 3.66 0.10
N ALA A 137 -9.63 2.84 0.28
CA ALA A 137 -8.59 3.03 1.28
C ALA A 137 -7.81 4.32 1.06
N TYR A 138 -7.44 4.60 -0.20
CA TYR A 138 -6.79 5.85 -0.59
C TYR A 138 -7.66 7.07 -0.25
N HIS A 139 -8.93 7.09 -0.66
CA HIS A 139 -9.82 8.21 -0.37
C HIS A 139 -10.03 8.43 1.13
N ARG A 140 -10.17 7.36 1.91
CA ARG A 140 -10.29 7.42 3.37
C ARG A 140 -9.05 8.10 3.99
N THR A 141 -7.87 7.68 3.57
CA THR A 141 -6.58 8.20 4.06
C THR A 141 -6.38 9.66 3.66
N ARG A 142 -6.73 10.02 2.41
CA ARG A 142 -6.65 11.41 1.93
C ARG A 142 -7.60 12.33 2.70
N ILE A 143 -8.84 11.89 2.97
CA ILE A 143 -9.80 12.67 3.77
C ILE A 143 -9.29 12.86 5.20
N ALA A 144 -8.72 11.82 5.81
CA ALA A 144 -8.13 11.91 7.13
C ALA A 144 -6.97 12.92 7.17
N ALA A 145 -6.05 12.84 6.21
CA ALA A 145 -4.91 13.76 6.10
C ALA A 145 -5.35 15.22 5.91
N ALA A 146 -6.40 15.47 5.12
CA ALA A 146 -6.95 16.81 4.92
C ALA A 146 -7.57 17.39 6.21
N ARG A 147 -8.11 16.54 7.09
CA ARG A 147 -8.65 16.95 8.40
C ARG A 147 -7.55 17.23 9.42
N SER A 148 -6.41 16.56 9.30
CA SER A 148 -5.22 16.76 10.13
C SER A 148 -4.35 17.93 9.66
N GLY A 149 -4.97 19.01 9.15
CA GLY A 149 -4.31 20.14 8.49
C GLY A 149 -3.04 20.65 9.19
N PRO A 150 -2.14 21.34 8.46
CA PRO A 150 -0.82 21.71 8.98
C PRO A 150 -0.97 22.43 10.32
N ALA A 151 -0.23 21.96 11.32
CA ALA A 151 -0.16 22.63 12.62
C ALA A 151 0.16 24.10 12.37
N VAL A 152 -0.81 24.98 12.64
CA VAL A 152 -0.60 26.42 12.60
C VAL A 152 0.58 26.68 13.55
N PRO A 153 1.72 27.21 13.06
CA PRO A 153 2.81 27.54 13.96
C PRO A 153 2.25 28.49 15.02
N PRO A 154 2.60 28.29 16.31
CA PRO A 154 2.12 29.18 17.36
C PRO A 154 2.43 30.63 16.97
N PRO A 155 1.52 31.59 17.20
CA PRO A 155 1.74 32.97 16.81
C PRO A 155 3.08 33.43 17.37
N ALA A 156 3.95 33.95 16.49
CA ALA A 156 5.22 34.51 16.89
C ALA A 156 4.96 35.53 18.00
N ARG A 157 5.58 35.32 19.17
CA ARG A 157 5.54 36.32 20.24
C ARG A 157 6.05 37.64 19.66
N PRO A 158 5.35 38.77 19.89
CA PRO A 158 5.84 40.06 19.45
C PRO A 158 7.23 40.32 20.04
N PRO A 159 8.14 40.97 19.30
CA PRO A 159 9.47 41.29 19.79
C PRO A 159 9.36 42.10 21.07
N ALA A 160 10.12 41.69 22.09
CA ALA A 160 10.19 42.42 23.34
C ALA A 160 10.68 43.85 23.07
N PRO A 161 10.04 44.88 23.67
CA PRO A 161 10.48 46.25 23.51
C PRO A 161 11.91 46.42 24.04
N PRO A 162 12.78 47.19 23.36
CA PRO A 162 14.15 47.40 23.81
C PRO A 162 14.15 48.30 25.05
N GLY A 163 14.66 47.76 26.16
CA GLY A 163 15.15 48.57 27.28
C GLY A 163 14.21 48.66 28.48
N ALA A 164 14.30 47.68 29.38
CA ALA A 164 14.18 47.95 30.81
C ALA A 164 15.41 47.36 31.48
N ARG A 165 16.34 48.25 31.90
CA ARG A 165 17.47 47.90 32.75
C ARG A 165 16.92 47.25 34.01
N ILE A 166 17.28 45.99 34.25
CA ILE A 166 17.09 45.37 35.55
C ILE A 166 18.04 46.09 36.52
N PRO A 167 17.55 46.72 37.60
CA PRO A 167 18.43 47.25 38.64
C PRO A 167 19.19 46.09 39.32
N PRO A 168 20.46 46.29 39.73
CA PRO A 168 21.25 45.22 40.33
C PRO A 168 20.58 44.67 41.59
N LEU A 169 20.62 43.35 41.70
CA LEU A 169 20.16 42.55 42.83
C LEU A 169 20.89 42.99 44.12
N PRO A 170 20.19 43.23 45.25
CA PRO A 170 20.87 43.51 46.52
C PRO A 170 21.65 42.26 46.99
N GLU A 171 22.87 42.51 47.49
CA GLU A 171 23.84 41.52 47.94
C GLU A 171 23.30 40.62 49.09
N PRO A 172 23.77 39.36 49.18
CA PRO A 172 23.37 38.43 50.22
C PRO A 172 23.87 38.87 51.60
N VAL A 173 22.93 38.99 52.55
CA VAL A 173 23.22 39.23 53.96
C VAL A 173 24.01 38.04 54.52
N SER A 174 25.27 38.30 54.90
CA SER A 174 26.14 37.36 55.58
C SER A 174 25.63 37.09 57.00
N VAL A 175 25.31 35.84 57.31
CA VAL A 175 25.02 35.38 58.68
C VAL A 175 26.34 34.92 59.31
N PRO A 176 26.75 35.46 60.47
CA PRO A 176 28.02 35.10 61.08
C PRO A 176 27.99 33.70 61.71
N HIS A 177 29.08 32.97 61.44
CA HIS A 177 29.45 31.67 61.94
C HIS A 177 29.73 31.73 63.46
N ALA A 178 28.89 31.07 64.27
CA ALA A 178 29.20 30.79 65.67
C ALA A 178 30.00 29.48 65.73
N GLY A 179 31.27 29.58 66.12
CA GLY A 179 32.23 28.49 66.20
C GLY A 179 31.96 27.44 67.30
N PRO A 180 32.80 26.39 67.37
CA PRO A 180 32.57 25.22 68.18
C PRO A 180 32.95 25.46 69.65
N ARG A 181 32.24 24.80 70.57
CA ARG A 181 32.70 24.60 71.96
C ARG A 181 33.06 23.12 72.17
N ARG A 182 34.17 22.97 72.89
CA ARG A 182 34.86 21.75 73.32
C ARG A 182 33.97 20.77 74.08
#